data_AF-A0AAP5AG99-F1
#
_entry.id   AF-A0AAP5AG99-F1
#
_cell.length_a   1.000
_cell.length_b   1.000
_cell.length_c   1.000
_cell.angle_alpha   90.00
_cell.angle_beta   90.00
_cell.angle_gamma   90.00
#
_symmetry.space_group_name_H-M   'P 1'
#
loop_
_entity.id
_entity.type
_entity.pdbx_description
1 polymer ?
#
loop_
_entity_poly.entity_id
_entity_poly.type
_entity_poly.pdbx_seq_one_letter_code
_entity_poly.pdbx_strand_id
1 'polypeptide(L)'
;MNRSVWVLALCLMAGAAMADSVRFGNNLVNSGDNAGRVVQVAGKPDRVIQEESDQGGNLGERWEYYQSRKTVQIVFRDGRVTAIREIFN
;
A
#
# COMPACT_ATOMS: atom_id res chain seq x y z
N MET A 1 25.69 -30.75 15.84
CA MET A 1 24.79 -29.58 15.74
C MET A 1 23.88 -29.81 14.55
N ASN A 2 22.60 -30.08 14.83
CA ASN A 2 21.74 -30.82 13.91
C ASN A 2 21.21 -29.87 12.84
N ARG A 3 21.41 -30.19 11.56
CA ARG A 3 21.04 -29.38 10.38
C ARG A 3 19.58 -28.91 10.41
N SER A 4 18.71 -29.72 11.02
CA SER A 4 17.29 -29.43 11.22
C SER A 4 17.01 -28.24 12.14
N VAL A 5 17.90 -27.94 13.09
CA VAL A 5 17.76 -26.78 14.00
C VAL A 5 17.95 -25.48 13.23
N TRP A 6 18.82 -25.47 12.22
CA TRP A 6 19.06 -24.28 11.39
C TRP A 6 17.89 -23.96 10.46
N VAL A 7 17.20 -24.98 9.93
CA VAL A 7 16.03 -24.79 9.06
C VAL A 7 14.84 -24.24 9.86
N LEU A 8 14.61 -24.71 11.08
CA LEU A 8 13.55 -24.18 11.94
C LEU A 8 13.81 -22.74 12.38
N ALA A 9 15.07 -22.37 12.61
CA ALA A 9 15.43 -21.00 12.99
C ALA A 9 15.23 -19.98 11.84
N LEU A 10 15.42 -20.39 10.59
CA LEU A 10 15.22 -19.51 9.42
C LEU A 10 13.74 -19.18 9.15
N CYS A 11 12.81 -20.11 9.43
CA CYS A 11 11.37 -19.87 9.22
C CYS A 11 10.77 -18.84 10.20
N LEU A 12 11.36 -18.67 11.39
CA LEU A 12 10.90 -17.70 12.39
C LEU A 12 11.25 -16.24 12.03
N MET A 13 12.10 -16.02 11.03
CA MET A 13 12.49 -14.69 10.54
C MET A 13 11.62 -14.18 9.37
N ALA A 14 10.61 -14.94 8.94
CA ALA A 14 9.60 -14.44 8.01
C ALA A 14 8.68 -13.45 8.74
N GLY A 15 9.13 -12.20 8.86
CA GLY A 15 8.33 -11.11 9.40
C GLY A 15 7.01 -10.96 8.63
N ALA A 16 5.91 -10.84 9.36
CA ALA A 16 4.58 -10.68 8.78
C ALA A 16 4.51 -9.38 7.97
N ALA A 17 4.60 -9.48 6.65
CA ALA A 17 4.17 -8.42 5.75
C ALA A 17 2.64 -8.35 5.85
N MET A 18 2.14 -7.48 6.73
CA MET A 18 0.72 -7.20 6.84
C MET A 18 0.29 -6.50 5.54
N ALA A 19 -0.48 -7.20 4.71
CA ALA A 19 -1.06 -6.61 3.51
C ALA A 19 -2.24 -5.73 3.94
N ASP A 20 -2.07 -4.42 3.86
CA ASP A 20 -3.18 -3.49 4.08
C ASP A 20 -4.22 -3.62 2.96
N SER A 21 -5.48 -3.39 3.30
CA SER A 21 -6.58 -3.38 2.34
C SER A 21 -7.63 -2.33 2.73
N VAL A 22 -8.30 -1.75 1.74
CA VAL A 22 -9.39 -0.80 1.93
C VAL A 22 -10.52 -1.07 0.96
N ARG A 23 -11.75 -0.92 1.45
CA ARG A 23 -12.96 -1.15 0.68
C ARG A 23 -13.42 0.11 -0.07
N PHE A 24 -13.68 -0.06 -1.35
CA PHE A 24 -14.35 0.90 -2.22
C PHE A 24 -15.60 0.24 -2.82
N GLY A 25 -16.79 0.66 -2.37
CA GLY A 25 -18.06 0.05 -2.81
C GLY A 25 -18.14 -1.44 -2.44
N ASN A 26 -18.14 -2.32 -3.45
CA ASN A 26 -18.16 -3.79 -3.28
C ASN A 26 -16.80 -4.44 -3.51
N ASN A 27 -15.77 -3.65 -3.84
CA ASN A 27 -14.45 -4.13 -4.20
C ASN A 27 -13.39 -3.68 -3.17
N LEU A 28 -12.25 -4.35 -3.16
CA LEU A 28 -11.12 -4.07 -2.28
C LEU A 28 -9.92 -3.63 -3.11
N VAL A 29 -9.20 -2.63 -2.61
CA VAL A 29 -7.83 -2.31 -3.01
C VAL A 29 -6.91 -2.88 -1.96
N ASN A 30 -5.88 -3.61 -2.39
CA ASN A 30 -4.91 -4.26 -1.51
C ASN A 30 -3.49 -3.75 -1.80
N SER A 31 -2.61 -3.88 -0.80
CA SER A 31 -1.16 -3.76 -1.02
C SER A 31 -0.70 -4.72 -2.13
N GLY A 32 0.10 -4.20 -3.05
CA GLY A 32 0.59 -4.89 -4.25
C GLY A 32 -0.21 -4.65 -5.53
N ASP A 33 -1.45 -4.14 -5.42
CA ASP A 33 -2.26 -3.77 -6.60
C ASP A 33 -1.55 -2.71 -7.44
N ASN A 34 -1.67 -2.78 -8.76
CA ASN A 34 -1.14 -1.76 -9.65
C ASN A 34 -2.08 -0.55 -9.73
N ALA A 35 -1.54 0.64 -10.03
CA ALA A 35 -2.32 1.88 -10.14
C ALA A 35 -3.58 1.77 -11.01
N GLY A 36 -3.50 1.09 -12.16
CA GLY A 36 -4.66 0.87 -13.04
C GLY A 36 -5.79 0.08 -12.39
N ARG A 37 -5.47 -0.93 -11.56
CA ARG A 37 -6.49 -1.69 -10.81
C ARG A 37 -7.13 -0.82 -9.73
N VAL A 38 -6.33 0.01 -9.06
CA VAL A 38 -6.87 0.98 -8.09
C VAL A 38 -7.86 1.93 -8.76
N VAL A 39 -7.54 2.46 -9.95
CA VAL A 39 -8.47 3.34 -10.69
C VAL A 39 -9.76 2.60 -11.08
N GLN A 40 -9.69 1.34 -11.48
CA GLN A 40 -10.87 0.54 -11.82
C GLN A 40 -11.78 0.27 -10.61
N VAL A 41 -11.18 0.11 -9.42
CA VAL A 41 -11.90 -0.24 -8.18
C VAL A 41 -12.41 1.00 -7.44
N ALA A 42 -11.55 2.01 -7.27
CA ALA A 42 -11.80 3.19 -6.45
C ALA A 42 -12.24 4.41 -7.27
N GLY A 43 -12.08 4.37 -8.59
CA GLY A 43 -12.27 5.53 -9.46
C GLY A 43 -11.03 6.42 -9.54
N LYS A 44 -11.20 7.65 -10.04
CA LYS A 44 -10.10 8.63 -10.06
C LYS A 44 -9.85 9.17 -8.65
N PRO A 45 -8.59 9.34 -8.23
CA PRO A 45 -8.29 9.98 -6.95
C PRO A 45 -8.70 11.45 -6.97
N ASP A 46 -9.09 11.98 -5.79
CA ASP A 46 -9.40 13.39 -5.62
C ASP A 46 -8.13 14.25 -5.65
N ARG A 47 -7.01 13.69 -5.17
CA ARG A 47 -5.71 14.35 -5.16
C ARG A 47 -4.57 13.37 -5.42
N VAL A 48 -3.59 13.80 -6.22
CA VAL A 48 -2.33 13.08 -6.44
C VAL A 48 -1.20 13.98 -5.96
N ILE A 49 -0.34 13.44 -5.10
CA ILE A 49 0.83 14.10 -4.54
C ILE A 49 2.04 13.27 -4.95
N GLN A 50 2.95 13.87 -5.72
CA GLN A 50 4.24 13.27 -6.02
C GLN A 50 5.11 13.40 -4.77
N GLU A 51 5.57 12.28 -4.22
CA GLU A 51 6.48 12.28 -3.07
C GLU A 51 7.90 12.29 -3.63
N GLU A 52 8.49 13.49 -3.67
CA GLU A 52 9.88 13.68 -4.10
C GLU A 52 10.81 13.58 -2.89
N SER A 53 11.97 12.94 -3.07
CA SER A 53 13.05 13.04 -2.09
C SER A 53 13.77 14.38 -2.24
N ASP A 54 14.25 14.95 -1.14
CA ASP A 54 15.18 16.11 -1.15
C ASP A 54 16.43 15.85 -2.02
N GLN A 55 16.76 14.59 -2.32
CA GLN A 55 17.86 14.17 -3.18
C GLN A 55 17.45 13.96 -4.66
N GLY A 56 16.25 14.34 -5.07
CA GLY A 56 15.78 14.28 -6.47
C GLY A 56 15.36 12.89 -6.96
N GLY A 57 15.20 11.92 -6.06
CA GLY A 57 14.64 10.60 -6.39
C GLY A 57 13.11 10.60 -6.32
N ASN A 58 12.45 9.99 -7.30
CA ASN A 58 11.01 9.70 -7.22
C ASN A 58 10.78 8.61 -6.15
N LEU A 59 10.23 8.99 -5.00
CA LEU A 59 9.96 8.06 -3.90
C LEU A 59 8.60 7.37 -4.03
N GLY A 60 7.77 7.83 -4.97
CA GLY A 60 6.44 7.31 -5.20
C GLY A 60 5.37 8.39 -5.32
N GLU A 61 4.12 7.93 -5.37
CA GLU A 61 2.94 8.78 -5.47
C GLU A 61 2.00 8.51 -4.29
N ARG A 62 1.46 9.56 -3.67
CA ARG A 62 0.33 9.44 -2.74
C ARG A 62 -0.94 9.91 -3.41
N TRP A 63 -1.89 9.01 -3.54
CA TRP A 63 -3.23 9.31 -4.03
C TRP A 63 -4.19 9.40 -2.84
N GLU A 64 -5.06 10.40 -2.84
CA GLU A 64 -6.03 10.63 -1.78
C GLU A 64 -7.45 10.49 -2.33
N TYR A 65 -8.29 9.81 -1.56
CA TYR A 65 -9.73 9.68 -1.81
C TYR A 65 -10.49 10.22 -0.59
N TYR A 66 -11.30 11.24 -0.83
CA TYR A 66 -12.07 11.91 0.21
C TYR A 66 -13.44 11.24 0.34
N GLN A 67 -13.65 10.56 1.46
CA GLN A 67 -14.92 9.97 1.82
C GLN A 67 -15.56 10.76 2.96
N SER A 68 -16.89 10.63 3.13
CA SER A 68 -17.64 11.46 4.09
C SER A 68 -17.16 11.37 5.55
N ARG A 69 -16.49 10.28 5.95
CA ARG A 69 -16.02 10.06 7.33
C ARG A 69 -14.50 9.89 7.45
N LYS A 70 -13.78 9.84 6.34
CA LYS A 70 -12.35 9.54 6.32
C LYS A 70 -11.71 9.96 5.00
N THR A 71 -10.42 10.22 5.03
CA THR A 71 -9.55 10.28 3.86
C THR A 71 -8.80 8.96 3.73
N VAL A 72 -8.88 8.33 2.57
CA VAL A 72 -8.08 7.15 2.24
C VAL A 72 -6.87 7.61 1.45
N GLN A 73 -5.67 7.37 1.99
CA GLN A 73 -4.40 7.63 1.31
C GLN A 73 -3.82 6.31 0.82
N ILE A 74 -3.50 6.25 -0.48
CA ILE A 74 -2.88 5.10 -1.13
C ILE A 74 -1.51 5.55 -1.63
N VAL A 75 -0.46 4.90 -1.14
CA VAL A 75 0.92 5.20 -1.54
C VAL A 75 1.36 4.16 -2.57
N PHE A 76 1.89 4.64 -3.68
CA PHE A 76 2.46 3.85 -4.75
C PHE A 76 3.98 3.98 -4.76
N ARG A 77 4.68 2.87 -4.98
CA ARG A 77 6.08 2.88 -5.43
C ARG A 77 6.22 1.90 -6.58
N ASP A 78 7.02 2.26 -7.58
CA ASP A 78 7.20 1.47 -8.81
C ASP A 78 5.87 1.02 -9.44
N GLY A 79 4.85 1.91 -9.38
CA GLY A 79 3.51 1.67 -9.94
C GLY A 79 2.62 0.70 -9.13
N ARG A 80 3.02 0.30 -7.93
CA ARG A 80 2.27 -0.63 -7.05
C ARG A 80 1.95 -0.02 -5.70
N VAL A 81 0.79 -0.38 -5.15
CA VAL A 81 0.39 0.01 -3.80
C VAL A 81 1.37 -0.58 -2.79
N THR A 82 2.02 0.28 -2.02
CA THR A 82 2.94 -0.12 -0.94
C THR A 82 2.38 0.17 0.44
N ALA A 83 1.43 1.10 0.56
CA ALA A 83 0.79 1.40 1.83
C ALA A 83 -0.62 1.96 1.60
N ILE A 84 -1.52 1.67 2.53
CA ILE A 84 -2.87 2.22 2.57
C ILE A 84 -3.09 2.78 3.97
N ARG A 85 -3.61 4.01 4.07
CA ARG A 85 -3.90 4.67 5.35
C ARG A 85 -5.30 5.25 5.34
N GLU A 86 -6.03 5.04 6.42
CA GLU A 86 -7.34 5.63 6.64
C GLU A 86 -7.25 6.69 7.74
N ILE A 87 -7.50 7.95 7.39
CA ILE A 87 -7.49 9.08 8.31
C ILE A 87 -8.94 9.47 8.56
N PHE A 88 -9.46 9.15 9.75
CA PHE A 88 -10.84 9.47 10.13
C PHE A 88 -10.95 10.93 10.60
N ASN A 89 -12.08 11.56 10.30
CA ASN A 89 -12.40 12.92 10.75
C ASN A 89 -12.90 12.95 12.19
#